data_AF-A0A4R9Q7C2-F1
#
_entry.id   AF-A0A4R9Q7C2-F1
#
_cell.length_a   1.000
_cell.length_b   1.000
_cell.length_c   1.000
_cell.angle_alpha   90.00
_cell.angle_beta   90.00
_cell.angle_gamma   90.00
#
_symmetry.space_group_name_H-M   'P 1'
#
loop_
_entity.id
_entity.type
_entity.pdbx_description
1 polymer ?
#
loop_
_entity_poly.entity_id
_entity_poly.type
_entity_poly.pdbx_seq_one_letter_code
_entity_poly.pdbx_strand_id
1 'polypeptide(L)'
;MGKAPANTDKKMSVSDVALARSYVADIGGAGKVKAILSNAYSRLISMFPHKNEPDWQWTERRVRSFWNGEAAYVEFREMRELHAAAAKAKEERELLQKARKEHAAFIEKTASLRALLERTDPDFFSPEIEGLRRQSRDMDRTGVGRE
;
A
#
# COMPACT_ATOMS: atom_id res chain seq x y z
N MET A 1 -31.90 40.14 -33.04
CA MET A 1 -30.66 39.33 -33.09
C MET A 1 -30.79 38.23 -32.06
N GLY A 2 -31.04 37.00 -32.51
CA GLY A 2 -31.25 35.84 -31.63
C GLY A 2 -29.92 35.38 -31.03
N LYS A 3 -29.82 35.37 -29.69
CA LYS A 3 -28.78 34.62 -28.98
C LYS A 3 -29.24 33.16 -28.88
N ALA A 4 -28.55 32.28 -29.58
CA ALA A 4 -28.60 30.84 -29.29
C ALA A 4 -27.69 30.54 -28.10
N PRO A 5 -28.15 29.84 -27.04
CA PRO A 5 -27.25 29.32 -26.03
C PRO A 5 -26.97 27.82 -26.20
N ALA A 6 -25.70 27.48 -25.92
CA ALA A 6 -25.23 26.25 -25.30
C ALA A 6 -25.35 24.93 -26.08
N ASN A 7 -24.24 24.51 -26.71
CA ASN A 7 -24.01 23.11 -27.07
C ASN A 7 -22.65 22.56 -26.61
N THR A 8 -21.95 23.31 -25.74
CA THR A 8 -20.62 22.94 -25.20
C THR A 8 -20.68 22.23 -23.86
N ASP A 9 -21.69 22.46 -23.03
CA ASP A 9 -21.79 21.87 -21.69
C ASP A 9 -22.05 20.35 -21.71
N LYS A 10 -22.78 19.89 -22.73
CA LYS A 10 -23.21 18.48 -22.81
C LYS A 10 -22.05 17.52 -23.12
N LYS A 11 -21.04 17.96 -23.88
CA LYS A 11 -19.86 17.13 -24.18
C LYS A 11 -18.87 17.04 -23.02
N MET A 12 -18.72 18.12 -22.23
CA MET A 12 -17.86 18.13 -21.05
C MET A 12 -18.40 17.16 -19.98
N SER A 13 -19.71 17.16 -19.73
CA SER A 13 -20.34 16.29 -18.72
C SER A 13 -20.04 14.79 -18.86
N VAL A 14 -20.07 14.25 -20.09
CA VAL A 14 -19.80 12.81 -20.33
C VAL A 14 -18.32 12.46 -20.10
N SER A 15 -17.42 13.37 -20.49
CA SER A 15 -15.98 13.22 -20.24
C SER A 15 -15.67 13.29 -18.75
N ASP A 16 -16.31 14.20 -18.02
CA ASP A 16 -16.12 14.36 -16.58
C ASP A 16 -16.65 13.16 -15.80
N VAL A 17 -17.78 12.58 -16.21
CA VAL A 17 -18.31 11.35 -15.60
C VAL A 17 -17.34 10.17 -15.82
N ALA A 18 -16.74 10.05 -17.00
CA ALA A 18 -15.75 9.02 -17.28
C ALA A 18 -14.49 9.17 -16.42
N LEU A 19 -14.02 10.40 -16.23
CA LEU A 19 -12.86 10.70 -15.39
C LEU A 19 -13.18 10.54 -13.89
N ALA A 20 -14.38 10.92 -13.45
CA ALA A 20 -14.86 10.65 -12.09
C ALA A 20 -14.91 9.14 -11.82
N ARG A 21 -15.38 8.34 -12.79
CA ARG A 21 -15.35 6.88 -12.71
C ARG A 21 -13.94 6.33 -12.56
N SER A 22 -12.96 6.84 -13.31
CA SER A 22 -11.57 6.39 -13.13
C SER A 22 -11.03 6.78 -11.76
N TYR A 23 -11.36 7.95 -11.23
CA TYR A 23 -10.97 8.30 -9.86
C TYR A 23 -11.62 7.38 -8.82
N VAL A 24 -12.89 7.00 -8.98
CA VAL A 24 -13.51 6.02 -8.07
C VAL A 24 -12.75 4.69 -8.09
N ALA A 25 -12.32 4.23 -9.28
CA ALA A 25 -11.48 3.05 -9.40
C ALA A 25 -10.12 3.23 -8.70
N ASP A 26 -9.47 4.36 -8.92
CA ASP A 26 -8.18 4.69 -8.31
C ASP A 26 -8.27 4.83 -6.81
N ILE A 27 -9.37 5.33 -6.24
CA ILE A 27 -9.55 5.41 -4.79
C ILE A 27 -9.80 4.01 -4.21
N GLY A 28 -10.73 3.26 -4.81
CA GLY A 28 -11.16 1.95 -4.31
C GLY A 28 -10.13 0.83 -4.48
N GLY A 29 -9.26 0.94 -5.49
CA GLY A 29 -8.16 0.02 -5.76
C GLY A 29 -8.58 -1.23 -6.51
N ALA A 30 -7.84 -2.32 -6.29
CA ALA A 30 -8.10 -3.60 -6.95
C ALA A 30 -9.07 -4.47 -6.14
N GLY A 31 -9.92 -5.23 -6.83
CA GLY A 31 -10.79 -6.22 -6.20
C GLY A 31 -12.17 -6.29 -6.85
N LYS A 32 -13.13 -6.88 -6.11
CA LYS A 32 -14.54 -6.93 -6.54
C LYS A 32 -15.12 -5.52 -6.55
N VAL A 33 -16.00 -5.21 -7.51
CA VAL A 33 -16.67 -3.90 -7.64
C VAL A 33 -17.28 -3.42 -6.33
N LYS A 34 -17.97 -4.30 -5.58
CA LYS A 34 -18.56 -3.96 -4.27
C LYS A 34 -17.50 -3.46 -3.27
N ALA A 35 -16.32 -4.08 -3.25
CA ALA A 35 -15.23 -3.67 -2.38
C ALA A 35 -14.61 -2.34 -2.85
N ILE A 36 -14.42 -2.15 -4.16
CA ILE A 36 -13.95 -0.88 -4.74
C ILE A 36 -14.87 0.26 -4.33
N LEU A 37 -16.18 0.11 -4.51
CA LEU A 37 -17.17 1.13 -4.17
C LEU A 37 -17.20 1.41 -2.66
N SER A 38 -17.21 0.35 -1.82
CA SER A 38 -17.19 0.50 -0.36
C SER A 38 -15.92 1.23 0.10
N ASN A 39 -14.75 0.85 -0.42
CA ASN A 39 -13.48 1.48 -0.08
C ASN A 39 -13.43 2.93 -0.53
N ALA A 40 -13.89 3.22 -1.76
CA ALA A 40 -13.95 4.56 -2.29
C ALA A 40 -14.87 5.45 -1.45
N TYR A 41 -16.07 4.96 -1.14
CA TYR A 41 -17.03 5.64 -0.28
C TYR A 41 -16.45 5.92 1.12
N SER A 42 -15.95 4.90 1.82
CA SER A 42 -15.38 5.04 3.16
C SER A 42 -14.23 6.05 3.20
N ARG A 43 -13.41 6.09 2.16
CA ARG A 43 -12.29 7.02 2.05
C ARG A 43 -12.75 8.46 1.80
N LEU A 44 -13.75 8.65 0.94
CA LEU A 44 -14.33 9.97 0.66
C LEU A 44 -14.99 10.56 1.91
N ILE A 45 -15.81 9.80 2.64
CA ILE A 45 -16.44 10.32 3.88
C ILE A 45 -15.42 10.62 4.98
N SER A 46 -14.32 9.87 5.03
CA SER A 46 -13.26 10.10 6.02
C SER A 46 -12.43 11.34 5.70
N MET A 47 -12.21 11.62 4.41
CA MET A 47 -11.39 12.74 3.96
C MET A 47 -12.21 14.04 3.84
N PHE A 48 -13.49 13.92 3.51
CA PHE A 48 -14.42 15.01 3.27
C PHE A 48 -15.76 14.76 4.01
N PRO A 49 -15.79 14.95 5.34
CA PRO A 49 -16.97 14.61 6.14
C PRO A 49 -18.15 15.58 6.00
N HIS A 50 -17.94 16.82 5.51
CA HIS A 50 -18.95 17.88 5.35
C HIS A 50 -19.97 17.96 6.51
N LYS A 51 -19.48 18.06 7.75
CA LYS A 51 -20.32 18.02 8.96
C LYS A 51 -21.37 19.14 9.01
N ASN A 52 -21.07 20.28 8.38
CA ASN A 52 -21.94 21.46 8.40
C ASN A 52 -22.78 21.59 7.12
N GLU A 53 -22.55 20.74 6.11
CA GLU A 53 -23.16 20.84 4.78
C GLU A 53 -23.68 19.45 4.37
N PRO A 54 -24.87 19.04 4.86
CA PRO A 54 -25.42 17.72 4.61
C PRO A 54 -25.57 17.38 3.12
N ASP A 55 -25.95 18.37 2.31
CA ASP A 55 -26.13 18.21 0.86
C ASP A 55 -24.83 17.88 0.13
N TRP A 56 -23.68 18.19 0.73
CA TRP A 56 -22.37 17.96 0.15
C TRP A 56 -21.76 16.62 0.57
N GLN A 57 -22.39 15.92 1.49
CA GLN A 57 -21.90 14.63 1.98
C GLN A 57 -21.93 13.58 0.88
N TRP A 58 -20.83 12.84 0.81
CA TRP A 58 -20.75 11.68 -0.04
C TRP A 58 -21.75 10.62 0.40
N THR A 59 -22.44 10.04 -0.58
CA THR A 59 -23.31 8.88 -0.39
C THR A 59 -22.82 7.72 -1.24
N GLU A 60 -23.02 6.49 -0.78
CA GLU A 60 -22.67 5.30 -1.56
C GLU A 60 -23.39 5.29 -2.92
N ARG A 61 -24.65 5.78 -2.94
CA ARG A 61 -25.43 5.93 -4.17
C ARG A 61 -24.74 6.87 -5.16
N ARG A 62 -24.21 8.01 -4.70
CA ARG A 62 -23.52 8.98 -5.58
C ARG A 62 -22.24 8.37 -6.17
N VAL A 63 -21.42 7.74 -5.34
CA VAL A 63 -20.21 7.03 -5.81
C VAL A 63 -20.55 5.95 -6.84
N ARG A 64 -21.61 5.16 -6.57
CA ARG A 64 -22.10 4.14 -7.49
C ARG A 64 -22.61 4.72 -8.82
N SER A 65 -23.25 5.88 -8.79
CA SER A 65 -23.74 6.54 -10.00
C SER A 65 -22.61 6.92 -10.96
N PHE A 66 -21.43 7.32 -10.45
CA PHE A 66 -20.25 7.54 -11.28
C PHE A 66 -19.71 6.23 -11.85
N TRP A 67 -19.64 5.18 -11.03
CA TRP A 67 -19.17 3.87 -11.48
C TRP A 67 -20.00 3.28 -12.63
N ASN A 68 -21.32 3.37 -12.52
CA ASN A 68 -22.25 2.84 -13.51
C ASN A 68 -22.44 3.79 -14.71
N GLY A 69 -21.91 5.03 -14.65
CA GLY A 69 -22.17 6.05 -15.67
C GLY A 69 -23.62 6.56 -15.67
N GLU A 70 -24.33 6.40 -14.55
CA GLU A 70 -25.71 6.86 -14.35
C GLU A 70 -25.77 8.36 -13.98
N ALA A 71 -24.65 8.94 -13.56
CA ALA A 71 -24.58 10.36 -13.24
C ALA A 71 -24.74 11.22 -14.51
N ALA A 72 -25.69 12.16 -14.49
CA ALA A 72 -25.88 13.10 -15.59
C ALA A 72 -24.76 14.15 -15.70
N TYR A 73 -24.17 14.52 -14.56
CA TYR A 73 -23.06 15.46 -14.46
C TYR A 73 -22.25 15.19 -13.19
N VAL A 74 -21.04 15.75 -13.15
CA VAL A 74 -20.16 15.79 -11.98
C VAL A 74 -19.99 17.25 -11.58
N GLU A 75 -20.22 17.58 -10.32
CA GLU A 75 -19.96 18.94 -9.85
C GLU A 75 -18.45 19.18 -9.75
N PHE A 76 -18.03 20.43 -9.96
CA PHE A 76 -16.61 20.79 -9.85
C PHE A 76 -16.01 20.45 -8.47
N ARG A 77 -16.81 20.62 -7.40
CA ARG A 77 -16.42 20.24 -6.04
C ARG A 77 -16.16 18.74 -5.93
N GLU A 78 -17.13 17.93 -6.37
CA GLU A 78 -17.02 16.47 -6.37
C GLU A 78 -15.78 16.01 -7.16
N MET A 79 -15.52 16.67 -8.30
CA MET A 79 -14.38 16.36 -9.15
C MET A 79 -13.04 16.64 -8.46
N ARG A 80 -12.93 17.77 -7.76
CA ARG A 80 -11.73 18.11 -6.98
C ARG A 80 -11.50 17.15 -5.83
N GLU A 81 -12.56 16.77 -5.12
CA GLU A 81 -12.48 15.83 -4.00
C GLU A 81 -12.09 14.43 -4.48
N LEU A 82 -12.68 13.94 -5.57
CA LEU A 82 -12.31 12.68 -6.20
C LEU A 82 -10.84 12.67 -6.63
N HIS A 83 -10.37 13.74 -7.30
CA HIS A 83 -8.96 13.85 -7.70
C HIS A 83 -8.02 13.84 -6.49
N ALA A 84 -8.33 14.60 -5.45
CA ALA A 84 -7.50 14.66 -4.23
C ALA A 84 -7.47 13.31 -3.50
N ALA A 85 -8.61 12.63 -3.38
CA ALA A 85 -8.68 11.30 -2.79
C ALA A 85 -7.91 10.25 -3.62
N ALA A 86 -8.00 10.32 -4.95
CA ALA A 86 -7.29 9.43 -5.87
C ALA A 86 -5.77 9.63 -5.79
N ALA A 87 -5.30 10.88 -5.77
CA ALA A 87 -3.89 11.20 -5.60
C ALA A 87 -3.34 10.61 -4.29
N LYS A 88 -4.04 10.85 -3.17
CA LYS A 88 -3.65 10.30 -1.87
C LYS A 88 -3.67 8.77 -1.84
N ALA A 89 -4.65 8.13 -2.49
CA ALA A 89 -4.72 6.68 -2.59
C ALA A 89 -3.55 6.09 -3.38
N LYS A 90 -3.10 6.79 -4.42
CA LYS A 90 -1.93 6.41 -5.22
C LYS A 90 -0.64 6.52 -4.39
N GLU A 91 -0.44 7.63 -3.70
CA GLU A 91 0.73 7.84 -2.83
C GLU A 91 0.85 6.75 -1.76
N GLU A 92 -0.25 6.42 -1.06
CA GLU A 92 -0.24 5.36 -0.05
C GLU A 92 0.09 3.98 -0.63
N ARG A 93 -0.39 3.67 -1.84
CA ARG A 93 -0.04 2.41 -2.51
C ARG A 93 1.42 2.36 -2.90
N GLU A 94 1.98 3.47 -3.39
CA GLU A 94 3.40 3.55 -3.73
C GLU A 94 4.28 3.34 -2.49
N LEU A 95 3.91 3.94 -1.36
CA LEU A 95 4.57 3.72 -0.07
C LEU A 95 4.51 2.25 0.38
N LEU A 96 3.33 1.63 0.29
CA LEU A 96 3.15 0.21 0.64
C LEU A 96 3.95 -0.71 -0.26
N GLN A 97 4.02 -0.42 -1.57
CA GLN A 97 4.82 -1.22 -2.51
C GLN A 97 6.31 -1.09 -2.22
N LYS A 98 6.79 0.11 -1.87
CA LYS A 98 8.18 0.33 -1.46
C LYS A 98 8.51 -0.47 -0.20
N ALA A 99 7.66 -0.38 0.83
CA ALA A 99 7.83 -1.14 2.07
C ALA A 99 7.85 -2.66 1.83
N ARG A 100 6.98 -3.18 0.94
CA ARG A 100 6.98 -4.60 0.56
C ARG A 100 8.28 -5.02 -0.12
N LYS A 101 8.82 -4.19 -1.02
CA LYS A 101 10.11 -4.45 -1.69
C LYS A 101 11.26 -4.45 -0.70
N GLU A 102 11.31 -3.47 0.21
CA GLU A 102 12.33 -3.38 1.25
C GLU A 102 12.30 -4.59 2.18
N HIS A 103 11.10 -5.02 2.59
CA HIS A 103 10.94 -6.21 3.42
C HIS A 103 11.35 -7.49 2.68
N ALA A 104 11.01 -7.64 1.40
CA ALA A 104 11.44 -8.77 0.60
C ALA A 104 12.98 -8.84 0.47
N ALA A 105 13.63 -7.69 0.23
CA ALA A 105 15.09 -7.60 0.17
C ALA A 105 15.75 -7.92 1.53
N PHE A 106 15.10 -7.56 2.64
CA PHE A 106 15.57 -7.94 3.98
C PHE A 106 15.47 -9.45 4.21
N ILE A 107 14.37 -10.09 3.80
CA ILE A 107 14.21 -11.55 3.87
C ILE A 107 15.28 -12.25 3.04
N GLU A 108 15.55 -11.78 1.83
CA GLU A 108 16.58 -12.36 0.96
C GLU A 108 17.99 -12.25 1.59
N LYS A 109 18.34 -11.07 2.11
CA LYS A 109 19.62 -10.86 2.81
C LYS A 109 19.76 -11.77 4.02
N THR A 110 18.72 -11.87 4.84
CA THR A 110 18.74 -12.73 6.04
C THR A 110 18.80 -14.21 5.68
N ALA A 111 18.11 -14.64 4.62
CA ALA A 111 18.20 -16.00 4.10
C ALA A 111 19.62 -16.32 3.58
N SER A 112 20.23 -15.40 2.83
CA SER A 112 21.62 -15.55 2.36
C SER A 112 22.62 -15.63 3.51
N LEU A 113 22.46 -14.79 4.54
CA LEU A 113 23.32 -14.83 5.73
C LEU A 113 23.13 -16.14 6.52
N ARG A 114 21.88 -16.61 6.66
CA ARG A 114 21.59 -17.90 7.28
C ARG A 114 22.24 -19.04 6.50
N ALA A 115 22.13 -19.06 5.18
CA ALA A 115 22.76 -20.09 4.35
C ALA A 115 24.30 -20.08 4.44
N LEU A 116 24.91 -18.90 4.57
CA LEU A 116 26.35 -18.79 4.79
C LEU A 116 26.74 -19.32 6.17
N LEU A 117 26.00 -18.96 7.23
CA LEU A 117 26.23 -19.48 8.58
C LEU A 117 26.07 -21.01 8.65
N GLU A 118 25.01 -21.56 8.07
CA GLU A 118 24.79 -23.02 7.98
C GLU A 118 25.90 -23.73 7.19
N ARG A 119 26.47 -23.07 6.18
CA ARG A 119 27.65 -23.59 5.46
C ARG A 119 28.93 -23.49 6.28
N THR A 120 29.02 -22.58 7.25
CA THR A 120 30.21 -22.35 8.07
C THR A 120 30.19 -23.19 9.37
N ASP A 121 29.16 -24.01 9.57
CA ASP A 121 29.00 -24.88 10.73
C ASP A 121 30.01 -26.07 10.73
N PRO A 122 30.14 -26.82 11.83
CA PRO A 122 31.32 -27.05 12.69
C PRO A 122 32.59 -27.62 12.06
N ASP A 123 32.57 -28.10 10.81
CA ASP A 123 33.75 -28.69 10.16
C ASP A 123 34.88 -27.65 9.97
N PHE A 124 34.52 -26.39 9.73
CA PHE A 124 35.47 -25.28 9.56
C PHE A 124 36.23 -24.95 10.86
N PHE A 125 35.56 -24.99 12.01
CA PHE A 125 36.16 -24.71 13.33
C PHE A 125 36.56 -25.98 14.10
N SER A 126 36.29 -27.17 13.56
CA SER A 126 36.61 -28.45 14.21
C SER A 126 38.08 -28.56 14.67
N PRO A 127 39.10 -28.09 13.93
CA PRO A 127 40.49 -28.20 14.37
C PRO A 127 40.81 -27.24 15.53
N GLU A 128 40.25 -26.03 15.51
CA GLU A 128 40.43 -25.03 16.58
C GLU A 128 39.67 -25.43 17.85
N ILE A 129 38.46 -25.97 17.71
CA ILE A 129 37.64 -26.49 18.82
C ILE A 129 38.31 -27.71 19.46
N GLU A 130 38.86 -28.63 18.66
CA GLU A 130 39.65 -29.76 19.17
C GLU A 130 40.95 -29.30 19.84
N GLY A 131 41.64 -28.30 19.29
CA GLY A 131 42.83 -27.70 19.89
C GLY A 131 42.56 -27.10 21.27
N LEU A 132 41.48 -26.33 21.40
CA LEU A 132 41.01 -25.76 22.68
C LEU A 132 40.58 -26.85 23.68
N ARG A 133 39.93 -27.93 23.21
CA ARG A 133 39.58 -29.09 24.05
C ARG A 133 40.79 -29.89 24.54
N ARG A 134 41.86 -29.97 23.75
CA ARG A 134 43.12 -30.61 24.18
C ARG A 134 43.85 -29.75 25.21
N GLN A 135 43.99 -28.45 24.98
CA GLN A 135 44.62 -27.53 25.94
C GLN A 135 43.91 -27.51 27.30
N SER A 136 42.57 -27.49 27.32
CA SER A 136 41.80 -27.54 28.57
C SER A 136 41.98 -28.87 29.32
N ARG A 137 42.04 -30.01 28.62
CA ARG A 137 42.34 -31.33 29.22
C ARG A 137 43.76 -31.43 29.79
N ASP A 138 44.73 -30.77 29.16
CA ASP A 138 46.11 -30.73 29.65
C ASP A 138 46.27 -29.78 30.85
N MET A 139 45.48 -28.71 30.93
CA MET A 139 45.41 -27.83 32.09
C MET A 139 44.74 -28.51 33.30
N ASP A 140 43.70 -29.32 33.10
CA ASP A 140 43.09 -30.13 34.17
C ASP A 140 44.03 -31.25 34.67
N ARG A 141 44.89 -31.78 33.79
CA ARG A 141 45.92 -32.79 34.15
C ARG A 141 47.09 -32.21 34.94
N THR A 142 47.41 -30.94 34.76
CA THR A 142 48.54 -30.28 35.44
C THR A 142 48.14 -29.67 36.78
N GLY A 143 46.84 -29.60 37.10
CA GLY A 143 46.32 -29.19 38.41
C GLY A 143 46.21 -30.30 39.47
N VAL A 144 46.43 -31.57 39.10
CA VAL A 144 46.38 -32.72 40.02
C VAL A 144 47.79 -33.23 40.28
N GLY A 145 48.54 -32.54 41.16
CA GLY A 145 49.85 -33.05 41.61
C GLY A 145 50.84 -31.99 42.04
N ARG A 146 50.51 -31.21 43.07
CA ARG A 146 51.51 -30.65 44.01
C ARG A 146 50.88 -30.61 45.40
N GLU A 147 50.95 -31.75 46.08
CA GLU A 147 51.20 -31.79 47.53
C GLU A 147 52.71 -31.60 47.76
#